data_AF-A0A930M6Q0-F1
#
_entry.id   AF-A0A930M6Q0-F1
#
_cell.length_a   1.000
_cell.length_b   1.000
_cell.length_c   1.000
_cell.angle_alpha   90.00
_cell.angle_beta   90.00
_cell.angle_gamma   90.00
#
_symmetry.space_group_name_H-M   'P 1'
#
loop_
_entity.id
_entity.type
_entity.pdbx_description
1 polymer ?
#
loop_
_entity_poly.entity_id
_entity_poly.type
_entity_poly.pdbx_seq_one_letter_code
_entity_poly.pdbx_strand_id
1 'polypeptide(L)'
;RQKEAQIAMAQFNNPSGLTKLGGNLYQESNNTGTRTISGAADIGTELTTSALEMANVDLADQFSDMIITQRGFQSNSKMITVSDEMLETLINMKR
;
A
#
# COMPACT_ATOMS: atom_id res chain seq x y z
N ARG A 1 0.24 -12.09 41.71
CA ARG A 1 1.13 -11.94 40.52
C ARG A 1 1.53 -10.47 40.46
N GLN A 2 2.81 -10.16 40.69
CA GLN A 2 3.32 -8.80 40.51
C GLN A 2 3.46 -8.52 39.01
N LYS A 3 3.13 -7.29 38.58
CA LYS A 3 3.41 -6.85 37.21
C LYS A 3 4.89 -6.48 37.15
N GLU A 4 5.68 -7.20 36.37
CA GLU A 4 7.14 -6.97 36.28
C GLU A 4 7.51 -5.97 35.17
N ALA A 5 6.72 -5.90 34.10
CA ALA A 5 6.94 -4.95 33.00
C ALA A 5 5.64 -4.63 32.24
N GLN A 6 5.66 -3.55 31.47
CA GLN A 6 4.59 -3.14 30.57
C GLN A 6 5.18 -2.72 29.23
N ILE A 7 4.53 -3.15 28.13
CA ILE A 7 4.87 -2.75 26.77
C ILE A 7 4.23 -1.38 26.52
N ALA A 8 5.05 -0.41 26.10
CA ALA A 8 4.57 0.89 25.65
C ALA A 8 4.19 0.83 24.16
N MET A 9 3.12 1.52 23.79
CA MET A 9 2.65 1.65 22.42
C MET A 9 2.69 3.12 22.01
N ALA A 10 3.04 3.38 20.74
CA ALA A 10 3.00 4.70 20.15
C ALA A 10 1.78 4.84 19.25
N GLN A 11 0.94 5.84 19.51
CA GLN A 11 -0.18 6.23 18.66
C GLN A 11 0.20 7.50 17.90
N PHE A 12 -0.10 7.51 16.61
CA PHE A 12 0.07 8.67 15.74
C PHE A 12 -1.30 9.20 15.32
N ASN A 13 -1.43 10.52 15.21
CA ASN A 13 -2.68 11.15 14.76
C ASN A 13 -2.99 10.78 13.30
N ASN A 14 -1.97 10.71 12.44
CA ASN A 14 -2.11 10.29 11.06
C ASN A 14 -1.19 9.09 10.73
N PRO A 15 -1.70 7.84 10.85
CA PRO A 15 -0.95 6.63 10.51
C PRO A 15 -0.54 6.56 9.04
N SER A 16 -1.37 7.06 8.12
CA SER A 16 -1.07 7.07 6.67
C SER A 16 0.07 8.01 6.30
N GLY A 17 0.44 8.93 7.21
CA GLY A 17 1.61 9.79 7.06
C GLY A 17 2.94 9.06 7.34
N LEU A 18 2.93 7.85 7.90
CA LEU A 18 4.15 7.15 8.29
C LEU A 18 4.96 6.74 7.05
N THR A 19 6.27 6.90 7.12
CA THR A 19 7.18 6.47 6.06
C THR A 19 7.57 5.01 6.29
N LYS A 20 7.35 4.16 5.29
CA LYS A 20 7.71 2.74 5.36
C LYS A 20 9.23 2.56 5.18
N LEU A 21 9.90 1.98 6.16
CA LEU A 21 11.35 1.68 6.11
C LEU A 21 11.67 0.29 5.57
N GLY A 22 10.65 -0.58 5.45
CA GLY A 22 10.81 -1.98 5.04
C GLY A 22 10.72 -2.94 6.22
N GLY A 23 10.53 -4.23 5.95
CA GLY A 23 10.42 -5.26 7.01
C GLY A 23 9.29 -5.01 8.02
N ASN A 24 8.18 -4.40 7.58
CA ASN A 24 7.06 -3.94 8.43
C ASN A 24 7.41 -2.82 9.43
N LEU A 25 8.57 -2.17 9.29
CA LEU A 25 8.97 -1.02 10.09
C LEU A 25 8.48 0.29 9.45
N TYR A 26 8.10 1.22 10.32
CA TYR A 26 7.62 2.55 9.97
C TYR A 26 8.39 3.62 10.75
N GLN A 27 8.59 4.77 10.11
CA GLN A 27 9.21 5.95 10.69
C GLN A 27 8.26 7.14 10.67
N GLU A 28 8.35 7.93 11.72
CA GLU A 28 7.69 9.24 11.83
C GLU A 28 8.11 10.16 10.66
N SER A 29 7.15 10.87 10.08
CA SER A 29 7.37 11.82 9.00
C SER A 29 6.79 13.18 9.38
N ASN A 30 7.04 14.21 8.57
CA ASN A 30 6.45 15.52 8.83
C ASN A 30 4.89 15.51 8.80
N ASN A 31 4.26 14.50 8.19
CA ASN A 31 2.81 14.41 8.04
C ASN A 31 2.14 13.46 9.05
N THR A 32 2.86 12.85 9.98
CA THR A 32 2.29 11.92 10.98
C THR A 32 1.64 12.63 12.17
N GLY A 33 2.04 13.88 12.41
CA GLY A 33 1.70 14.62 13.62
C GLY A 33 2.45 14.10 14.85
N THR A 34 2.08 14.63 16.03
CA THR A 34 2.69 14.27 17.31
C THR A 34 2.39 12.82 17.69
N ARG A 35 3.42 12.08 18.11
CA ARG A 35 3.27 10.75 18.69
C ARG A 35 2.88 10.81 20.18
N THR A 36 1.92 9.99 20.57
CA THR A 36 1.54 9.78 21.98
C THR A 36 2.02 8.39 22.38
N ILE A 37 2.77 8.29 23.49
CA ILE A 37 3.29 7.01 24.00
C ILE A 37 2.59 6.69 25.32
N SER A 38 1.94 5.54 25.39
CA SER A 38 1.19 5.09 26.58
C SER A 38 1.00 3.57 26.58
N GLY A 39 0.37 3.01 27.62
CA GLY A 39 0.00 1.60 27.63
C GLY A 39 -1.13 1.28 26.66
N ALA A 40 -1.24 0.03 26.21
CA ALA A 40 -2.32 -0.44 25.32
C ALA A 40 -3.72 -0.06 25.83
N ALA A 41 -3.98 -0.28 27.12
CA ALA A 41 -5.26 0.04 27.76
C ALA A 41 -5.57 1.55 27.77
N ASP A 42 -4.54 2.40 27.87
CA ASP A 42 -4.69 3.86 27.94
C ASP A 42 -5.12 4.46 26.59
N ILE A 43 -4.83 3.78 25.48
CA ILE A 43 -5.25 4.15 24.12
C ILE A 43 -6.50 3.39 23.66
N GLY A 44 -7.19 2.69 24.58
CA GLY A 44 -8.40 1.94 24.27
C GLY A 44 -8.16 0.69 23.42
N THR A 45 -6.95 0.13 23.49
CA THR A 45 -6.57 -1.10 22.77
C THR A 45 -6.26 -2.23 23.75
N GLU A 46 -6.38 -3.47 23.28
CA GLU A 46 -6.03 -4.64 24.07
C GLU A 46 -4.93 -5.43 23.36
N LEU A 47 -3.96 -5.92 24.13
CA LEU A 47 -2.91 -6.79 23.63
C LEU A 47 -3.31 -8.25 23.84
N THR A 48 -3.68 -8.92 22.75
CA THR A 48 -3.94 -10.36 22.77
C THR A 48 -2.63 -11.14 22.70
N THR A 49 -2.27 -11.82 23.79
CA THR A 49 -1.07 -12.66 23.83
C THR A 49 -1.20 -13.88 22.91
N SER A 50 -0.10 -14.28 22.27
CA SER A 50 -0.04 -15.44 21.38
C SER A 50 -0.90 -15.36 20.11
N ALA A 51 -1.28 -14.14 19.70
CA ALA A 51 -1.91 -13.87 18.41
C ALA A 51 -0.94 -13.12 17.48
N LEU A 52 -1.08 -13.33 16.16
CA LEU A 52 -0.31 -12.65 15.12
C LEU A 52 -1.26 -11.93 14.16
N GLU A 53 -1.05 -10.63 13.96
CA GLU A 53 -1.82 -9.84 13.01
C GLU A 53 -1.43 -10.22 11.57
N MET A 54 -2.43 -10.63 10.78
CA MET A 54 -2.25 -11.00 9.38
C MET A 54 -2.45 -9.77 8.47
N ALA A 55 -2.01 -9.87 7.22
CA ALA A 55 -2.25 -8.82 6.24
C ALA A 55 -3.76 -8.61 6.01
N ASN A 56 -4.16 -7.35 5.84
CA ASN A 56 -5.53 -6.95 5.54
C ASN A 56 -5.87 -7.03 4.03
N VAL A 57 -5.10 -7.79 3.25
CA VAL A 57 -5.19 -7.83 1.79
C VAL A 57 -6.08 -8.98 1.32
N ASP A 58 -7.08 -8.68 0.49
CA ASP A 58 -7.86 -9.70 -0.21
C ASP A 58 -7.19 -10.09 -1.53
N LEU A 59 -6.80 -11.36 -1.64
CA LEU A 59 -6.09 -11.88 -2.80
C LEU A 59 -6.95 -11.87 -4.07
N ALA A 60 -8.26 -12.06 -3.99
CA ALA A 60 -9.14 -12.08 -5.16
C ALA A 60 -9.20 -10.70 -5.83
N ASP A 61 -9.35 -9.66 -5.02
CA ASP A 61 -9.36 -8.27 -5.49
C ASP A 61 -8.01 -7.87 -6.07
N GLN A 62 -6.90 -8.24 -5.40
CA GLN A 62 -5.56 -7.97 -5.92
C GLN A 62 -5.29 -8.65 -7.26
N PHE A 63 -5.81 -9.86 -7.49
CA PHE A 63 -5.71 -10.50 -8.80
C PHE A 63 -6.58 -9.82 -9.85
N SER A 64 -7.78 -9.35 -9.49
CA SER A 64 -8.63 -8.57 -10.39
C SER A 64 -7.94 -7.28 -10.85
N ASP A 65 -7.35 -6.53 -9.91
CA ASP A 65 -6.58 -5.31 -10.20
C ASP A 65 -5.37 -5.60 -11.08
N MET A 66 -4.68 -6.73 -10.85
CA MET A 66 -3.60 -7.20 -11.71
C MET A 66 -4.08 -7.49 -13.14
N ILE A 67 -5.25 -8.12 -13.30
CA ILE A 67 -5.83 -8.41 -14.62
C ILE A 67 -6.24 -7.11 -15.33
N ILE A 68 -6.82 -6.15 -14.61
CA ILE A 68 -7.23 -4.85 -15.16
C ILE A 68 -6.00 -4.08 -15.64
N THR A 69 -4.95 -4.00 -14.82
CA THR A 69 -3.69 -3.33 -15.18
C THR A 69 -3.02 -4.01 -16.37
N GLN A 70 -2.99 -5.34 -16.44
CA GLN A 70 -2.45 -6.09 -17.58
C GLN A 70 -3.24 -5.85 -18.87
N ARG A 71 -4.58 -5.90 -18.81
CA ARG A 71 -5.44 -5.63 -19.98
C ARG A 71 -5.31 -4.18 -20.44
N GLY A 72 -5.20 -3.24 -19.50
CA GLY A 72 -4.91 -1.83 -19.81
C GLY A 72 -3.59 -1.68 -20.56
N PHE A 73 -2.52 -2.34 -20.10
CA PHE A 73 -1.23 -2.34 -20.77
C PHE A 73 -1.27 -2.97 -22.17
N GLN A 74 -1.96 -4.12 -22.33
CA GLN A 74 -2.14 -4.76 -23.64
C GLN A 74 -2.94 -3.88 -24.61
N SER A 75 -4.02 -3.25 -24.14
CA SER A 75 -4.83 -2.32 -24.94
C SER A 75 -4.00 -1.12 -25.40
N ASN A 76 -3.25 -0.51 -24.49
CA ASN A 76 -2.37 0.61 -24.81
C ASN A 76 -1.29 0.21 -25.82
N SER A 77 -0.69 -0.97 -25.67
CA SER A 77 0.30 -1.50 -26.61
C SER A 77 -0.31 -1.72 -28.00
N LYS A 78 -1.53 -2.26 -28.07
CA LYS A 78 -2.23 -2.48 -29.34
C LYS A 78 -2.61 -1.16 -30.02
N MET A 79 -3.03 -0.15 -29.25
CA MET A 79 -3.29 1.19 -29.78
C MET A 79 -2.05 1.80 -30.44
N ILE A 80 -0.87 1.63 -29.84
CA ILE A 80 0.39 2.11 -30.42
C ILE A 80 0.65 1.39 -31.76
N THR A 81 0.60 0.06 -31.80
CA THR A 81 0.82 -0.69 -33.04
C THR A 81 -0.14 -0.31 -34.16
N VAL A 82 -1.43 -0.13 -33.85
CA VAL A 82 -2.42 0.29 -34.84
C VAL A 82 -2.16 1.72 -35.31
N SER A 83 -1.70 2.60 -34.41
CA SER A 83 -1.30 3.96 -34.78
C SER A 83 -0.08 3.94 -35.70
N ASP A 84 0.92 3.10 -35.44
CA ASP A 84 2.10 2.95 -36.30
C ASP A 84 1.73 2.42 -37.69
N GLU A 85 0.83 1.44 -37.77
CA GLU A 85 0.30 0.91 -39.04
C GLU A 85 -0.48 1.99 -39.82
N MET A 86 -1.28 2.81 -39.14
CA MET A 86 -1.95 3.96 -39.76
C MET A 86 -0.95 5.02 -40.25
N LEU A 87 0.13 5.27 -39.52
CA LEU A 87 1.19 6.20 -39.96
C LEU A 87 1.92 5.66 -41.21
N GLU A 88 2.23 4.37 -41.25
CA GLU A 88 2.86 3.74 -42.40
C GLU A 88 1.96 3.82 -43.65
N THR A 89 0.67 3.52 -43.51
CA THR A 89 -0.28 3.63 -44.63
C THR A 89 -0.40 5.07 -45.15
N LEU A 90 -0.46 6.07 -44.26
CA LEU A 90 -0.48 7.49 -44.64
C LEU A 90 0.79 7.91 -45.42
N ILE A 91 1.97 7.45 -45.01
CA ILE A 91 3.23 7.74 -45.71
C ILE A 91 3.22 7.12 -47.11
N ASN A 92 2.71 5.90 -47.24
CA ASN A 92 2.65 5.19 -48.52
C ASN A 92 1.64 5.79 -49.52
N MET A 93 0.60 6.48 -49.05
CA MET A 93 -0.36 7.19 -49.93
C MET A 93 0.19 8.52 -50.49
N LYS A 94 1.26 9.08 -49.92
CA LYS A 94 1.86 10.34 -50.38
C LYS A 94 2.78 10.16 -51.60
N ARG A 95 3.17 8.92 -51.93
CA ARG A 95 3.90 8.58 -53.16
C ARG A 95 2.95 8.43 -54.33
#